data_AF-A0A1S8TQH4-F1
#
_entry.id   AF-A0A1S8TQH4-F1
#
_cell.length_a   1.000
_cell.length_b   1.000
_cell.length_c   1.000
_cell.angle_alpha   90.00
_cell.angle_beta   90.00
_cell.angle_gamma   90.00
#
_symmetry.space_group_name_H-M   'P 1'
#
loop_
_entity.id
_entity.type
_entity.pdbx_description
1 polymer ?
#
loop_
_entity_poly.entity_id
_entity_poly.type
_entity_poly.pdbx_seq_one_letter_code
_entity_poly.pdbx_strand_id
1 'polypeptide(L)' 'MTIKCIECNLHWKVSIKKDIDPSGYICPRCSEKMKKSSNKKNKL' A
#
# COMPACT_ATOMS: atom_id res chain seq x y z
N MET A 1 -7.28 -13.88 -4.61
CA MET A 1 -6.79 -12.96 -5.66
C MET A 1 -5.39 -12.50 -5.27
N THR A 2 -4.50 -12.30 -6.24
CA THR A 2 -3.15 -11.78 -5.99
C THR A 2 -3.09 -10.39 -6.58
N ILE A 3 -2.62 -9.41 -5.81
CA ILE A 3 -2.45 -8.03 -6.29
C ILE A 3 -0.98 -7.64 -6.26
N LYS A 4 -0.60 -6.70 -7.13
CA LYS A 4 0.76 -6.17 -7.22
C LYS A 4 0.81 -4.74 -6.70
N CYS A 5 1.85 -4.43 -5.92
CA CYS A 5 2.13 -3.07 -5.48
C CYS A 5 2.66 -2.25 -6.66
N ILE A 6 2.09 -1.08 -6.90
CA ILE A 6 2.63 -0.16 -7.93
C ILE A 6 3.99 0.44 -7.53
N GLU A 7 4.24 0.61 -6.23
CA GLU A 7 5.47 1.25 -5.73
C GLU A 7 6.68 0.29 -5.69
N CYS A 8 6.47 -0.94 -5.22
CA CYS A 8 7.56 -1.87 -4.92
C CYS A 8 7.45 -3.21 -5.64
N ASN A 9 6.47 -3.37 -6.52
CA ASN A 9 6.21 -4.60 -7.28
C ASN A 9 6.00 -5.87 -6.41
N LEU A 10 5.73 -5.70 -5.11
CA LEU A 10 5.42 -6.81 -4.22
C LEU A 10 4.10 -7.45 -4.63
N HIS A 11 4.05 -8.78 -4.66
CA HIS A 11 2.82 -9.55 -4.90
C HIS A 11 2.36 -10.19 -3.60
N TRP A 12 1.08 -10.07 -3.27
CA TRP A 12 0.51 -10.72 -2.08
C TRP A 12 -0.93 -11.18 -2.30
N LYS A 13 -1.34 -12.19 -1.52
CA LYS A 13 -2.70 -12.72 -1.55
C LYS A 13 -3.63 -11.80 -0.77
N VAL A 14 -4.75 -11.45 -1.38
CA VAL A 14 -5.85 -10.71 -0.75
C VAL A 14 -7.15 -11.50 -0.82
N SER A 15 -8.00 -11.27 0.16
CA SER A 15 -9.35 -11.81 0.22
C SER A 15 -10.14 -11.36 -1.01
N ILE A 16 -10.85 -12.29 -1.64
CA ILE A 16 -11.63 -12.05 -2.87
C ILE A 16 -12.79 -11.06 -2.62
N LYS A 17 -13.22 -10.93 -1.36
CA LYS A 17 -14.28 -9.99 -0.94
C LYS A 17 -13.81 -8.54 -0.79
N LYS A 18 -12.53 -8.25 -1.01
CA LYS A 18 -12.01 -6.90 -0.86
C LYS A 18 -12.25 -6.14 -2.15
N ASP A 19 -12.89 -4.98 -2.06
CA ASP A 19 -13.10 -4.10 -3.20
C ASP A 19 -11.73 -3.59 -3.68
N ILE A 20 -11.32 -4.02 -4.87
CA ILE A 20 -10.01 -3.70 -5.44
C ILE A 20 -10.20 -2.63 -6.49
N ASP A 21 -9.98 -1.37 -6.08
CA ASP A 21 -9.90 -0.22 -6.97
C ASP A 21 -8.89 -0.46 -8.11
N PRO A 22 -9.27 -0.18 -9.38
CA PRO A 22 -8.42 -0.40 -10.54
C PRO A 22 -7.29 0.62 -10.70
N SER A 23 -7.28 1.73 -9.93
CA SER A 23 -6.28 2.80 -10.03
C SER A 23 -4.88 2.38 -9.56
N GLY A 24 -4.73 1.17 -9.05
CA GLY A 24 -3.46 0.61 -8.59
C GLY A 24 -3.40 0.52 -7.07
N TYR A 25 -2.81 -0.57 -6.58
CA TYR A 25 -2.76 -0.87 -5.15
C TYR A 25 -1.40 -0.56 -4.55
N ILE A 26 -1.40 0.05 -3.36
CA ILE A 26 -0.20 0.23 -2.54
C ILE A 26 -0.20 -0.83 -1.43
N CYS A 27 0.92 -1.54 -1.28
CA CYS A 27 1.05 -2.58 -0.27
C CYS A 27 1.12 -1.99 1.15
N PRO A 28 0.78 -2.77 2.19
CA PRO A 28 0.86 -2.32 3.58
C PRO A 28 2.23 -1.75 3.95
N ARG A 29 3.32 -2.37 3.47
CA ARG A 29 4.70 -1.88 3.70
C ARG A 29 4.92 -0.47 3.16
N CYS A 30 4.49 -0.21 1.93
CA CYS A 30 4.62 1.12 1.31
C CYS A 30 3.68 2.13 1.98
N SER A 31 2.44 1.72 2.29
CA SER A 31 1.48 2.57 3.01
C SER A 31 2.00 2.98 4.39
N GLU A 32 2.59 2.05 5.14
CA GLU A 32 3.21 2.36 6.43
C GLU A 32 4.44 3.25 6.30
N LYS A 33 5.27 3.03 5.27
CA LYS A 33 6.42 3.90 4.98
C LYS A 33 5.96 5.33 4.69
N MET A 34 4.90 5.50 3.88
CA MET A 34 4.31 6.80 3.59
C MET A 34 3.76 7.48 4.86
N LYS A 35 2.99 6.73 5.68
CA LYS A 35 2.46 7.25 6.95
C LYS A 35 3.56 7.70 7.92
N LYS A 36 4.65 6.93 8.04
CA LYS A 36 5.82 7.29 8.86
C LYS A 36 6.49 8.57 8.34
N SER A 37 6.63 8.72 7.02
CA SER A 37 7.17 9.94 6.41
C SER A 37 6.29 11.16 6.66
N SER A 38 4.97 11.01 6.65
CA SER A 38 4.03 12.12 6.94
C SER A 38 4.07 12.54 8.40
N ASN A 39 4.19 11.60 9.35
CA ASN A 39 4.24 11.91 10.77
C ASN A 39 5.55 12.63 11.17
N LYS A 40 6.65 12.37 10.45
CA LYS A 40 7.95 13.00 10.73
C LYS A 40 8.02 14.50 10.36
N LYS A 41 7.06 15.02 9.60
CA LYS A 41 7.01 16.45 9.22
C LYS A 41 6.36 17.38 10.26
N ASN A 42 5.77 16.85 11.34
CA ASN A 42 5.18 17.65 12.42
C ASN A 42 6.05 17.73 13.69
N LYS A 43 7.37 17.55 13.55
CA LYS A 43 8.34 17.74 14.65
C LYS A 43 9.47 18.67 14.23
N LEU A 44 9.11 19.84 13.69
CA LEU A 44 10.00 21.00 13.60
C LEU A 44 9.25 22.22 14.11
#